data_AF-A0A2N5YW63-F1
#
_entry.id   AF-A0A2N5YW63-F1
#
_cell.length_a   1.000
_cell.length_b   1.000
_cell.length_c   1.000
_cell.angle_alpha   90.00
_cell.angle_beta   90.00
_cell.angle_gamma   90.00
#
_symmetry.space_group_name_H-M   'P 1'
#
loop_
_entity.id
_entity.type
_entity.pdbx_description
1 polymer ?
#
loop_
_entity_poly.entity_id
_entity_poly.type
_entity_poly.pdbx_seq_one_letter_code
_entity_poly.pdbx_strand_id
1 'polypeptide(L)'
;MKKLIIILSAVLISGLIYSQEIKSHKPMGRWSYNNITKRIEKQKNDEKRMKKGVRIIKRKHISSNQVYKLSLLFSEEEYRLGFVKGVYPSITDKSNAIVVCDGFEKFSNQTILWDYIQAENKKYGIEEPDIASYQEYLEMKDRKKDKQYDKNKDKDKDLDIADDNESEIIANENSKENNTDQ
;
A
#
# COMPACT_ATOMS: atom_id res chain seq x y z
N MET A 1 21.86 41.42 48.50
CA MET A 1 22.31 40.13 47.92
C MET A 1 21.20 39.07 47.82
N LYS A 2 20.29 38.93 48.80
CA LYS A 2 19.19 37.93 48.76
C LYS A 2 18.18 38.12 47.60
N LYS A 3 17.96 39.36 47.13
CA LYS A 3 17.02 39.65 46.03
C LYS A 3 17.55 39.25 44.63
N LEU A 4 18.86 39.17 44.44
CA LEU A 4 19.47 38.72 43.18
C LEU A 4 19.39 37.20 43.00
N ILE A 5 19.40 36.45 44.11
CA ILE A 5 19.30 34.98 44.09
C ILE A 5 17.90 34.52 43.65
N ILE A 6 16.85 35.28 43.99
CA ILE A 6 15.46 34.96 43.61
C ILE A 6 15.19 35.20 42.12
N ILE A 7 15.87 36.18 41.51
CA ILE A 7 15.74 36.45 40.07
C ILE A 7 16.49 35.39 39.25
N LEU A 8 17.64 34.91 39.74
CA LEU A 8 18.40 33.86 39.06
C LEU A 8 17.67 32.50 39.06
N SER A 9 16.92 32.18 40.14
CA SER A 9 16.15 30.94 40.22
C SER A 9 14.90 30.94 39.33
N ALA A 10 14.29 32.10 39.07
CA ALA A 10 13.14 32.22 38.18
C ALA A 10 13.50 31.96 36.70
N VAL A 11 14.72 32.30 36.27
CA VAL A 11 15.17 32.13 34.88
C VAL A 11 15.49 30.66 34.55
N LEU A 12 15.96 29.88 35.52
CA LEU A 12 16.27 28.45 35.33
C LEU A 12 15.03 27.56 35.20
N ILE A 13 13.88 27.95 35.75
CA ILE A 13 12.64 27.16 35.67
C ILE A 13 11.95 27.31 34.31
N SER A 14 12.11 28.46 33.64
CA SER A 14 11.53 28.73 32.32
C SER A 14 12.19 27.96 31.15
N GLY A 15 13.37 27.37 31.34
CA GLY A 15 14.08 26.63 30.29
C GLY A 15 13.54 25.21 30.01
N LEU A 16 12.75 24.62 30.91
CA LEU A 16 12.28 23.23 30.78
C LEU A 16 10.96 23.08 30.00
N ILE A 17 10.29 24.18 29.64
CA ILE A 17 8.97 24.13 28.98
C ILE A 17 9.10 24.00 27.44
N TYR A 18 10.30 24.17 26.88
CA TYR A 18 10.56 24.04 25.45
C TYR A 18 11.15 22.69 25.05
N SER A 19 10.87 21.61 25.78
CA SER A 19 11.08 20.27 25.23
C SER A 19 10.10 20.11 24.06
N GLN A 20 10.56 20.49 22.86
CA GLN A 20 9.83 20.34 21.62
C GLN A 20 9.35 18.90 21.54
N GLU A 21 8.02 18.73 21.55
CA GLU A 21 7.37 17.48 21.22
C GLU A 21 7.81 17.15 19.78
N ILE A 22 8.88 16.37 19.65
CA ILE A 22 9.23 15.72 18.39
C ILE A 22 8.01 14.84 18.11
N LYS A 23 7.08 15.36 17.30
CA LYS A 23 5.89 14.64 16.88
C LYS A 23 6.40 13.39 16.23
N SER A 24 6.28 12.28 16.93
CA SER A 24 6.69 10.99 16.41
C SER A 24 5.86 10.77 15.14
N HIS A 25 6.52 10.79 13.99
CA HIS A 25 5.90 10.46 12.71
C HIS A 25 5.51 8.98 12.64
N LYS A 26 5.79 8.20 13.69
CA LYS A 26 5.42 6.80 13.78
C LYS A 26 3.92 6.68 14.05
N PRO A 27 3.20 5.85 13.26
CA PRO A 27 1.81 5.55 13.56
C PRO A 27 1.66 4.89 14.93
N MET A 28 0.48 5.03 15.52
CA MET A 28 0.20 4.47 16.85
C MET A 28 0.49 2.97 16.90
N GLY A 29 1.06 2.51 18.03
CA GLY A 29 1.33 1.10 18.25
C GLY A 29 0.06 0.24 18.33
N ARG A 30 0.23 -1.07 18.11
CA ARG A 30 -0.87 -2.06 18.07
C ARG A 30 -1.78 -2.01 19.30
N TRP A 31 -1.22 -1.87 20.50
CA TRP A 31 -2.00 -1.81 21.74
C TRP A 31 -2.93 -0.58 21.78
N SER A 32 -2.40 0.60 21.49
CA SER A 32 -3.17 1.85 21.44
C SER A 32 -4.24 1.80 20.36
N TYR A 33 -3.90 1.27 19.19
CA TYR A 33 -4.84 1.04 18.08
C TYR A 33 -6.01 0.15 18.53
N ASN A 34 -5.72 -1.04 19.06
CA ASN A 34 -6.75 -1.99 19.51
C ASN A 34 -7.69 -1.38 20.56
N ASN A 35 -7.16 -0.60 21.49
CA ASN A 35 -7.96 0.07 22.51
C ASN A 35 -8.89 1.13 21.91
N ILE A 36 -8.43 1.87 20.90
CA ILE A 36 -9.25 2.85 20.18
C ILE A 36 -10.32 2.14 19.35
N THR A 37 -9.96 1.10 18.59
CA THR A 37 -10.89 0.28 17.80
C THR A 37 -12.05 -0.20 18.67
N LYS A 38 -11.79 -0.85 19.80
CA LYS A 38 -12.83 -1.30 20.75
C LYS A 38 -13.73 -0.18 21.24
N ARG A 39 -13.20 1.04 21.43
CA ARG A 39 -13.99 2.20 21.91
C ARG A 39 -14.92 2.76 20.83
N ILE A 40 -14.50 2.69 19.56
CA ILE A 40 -15.28 3.09 18.40
C ILE A 40 -16.35 2.04 18.13
N GLU A 41 -15.98 0.77 18.04
CA GLU A 41 -16.86 -0.37 17.75
C GLU A 41 -18.04 -0.47 18.74
N LYS A 42 -17.81 -0.18 20.03
CA LYS A 42 -18.86 -0.12 21.08
C LYS A 42 -20.00 0.88 20.82
N GLN A 43 -19.89 1.79 19.84
CA GLN A 43 -21.00 2.71 19.57
C GLN A 43 -22.14 2.01 18.82
N LYS A 44 -23.38 2.35 19.17
CA LYS A 44 -24.60 1.66 18.72
C LYS A 44 -24.90 1.81 17.22
N ASN A 45 -24.57 2.96 16.64
CA ASN A 45 -24.82 3.25 15.23
C ASN A 45 -23.62 3.96 14.60
N ASP A 46 -23.58 3.99 13.26
CA ASP A 46 -22.44 4.48 12.49
C ASP A 46 -22.21 5.98 12.66
N GLU A 47 -23.27 6.78 12.76
CA GLU A 47 -23.15 8.21 13.05
C GLU A 47 -22.35 8.48 14.35
N LYS A 48 -22.68 7.75 15.43
CA LYS A 48 -21.96 7.85 16.71
C LYS A 48 -20.55 7.28 16.61
N ARG A 49 -20.33 6.19 15.86
CA ARG A 49 -18.99 5.66 15.57
C ARG A 49 -18.13 6.72 14.89
N MET A 50 -18.69 7.42 13.90
CA MET A 50 -17.99 8.42 13.09
C MET A 50 -17.57 9.60 13.96
N LYS A 51 -18.55 10.24 14.64
CA LYS A 51 -18.29 11.41 15.50
C LYS A 51 -17.27 11.11 16.60
N LYS A 52 -17.37 9.93 17.23
CA LYS A 52 -16.42 9.51 18.28
C LYS A 52 -15.05 9.15 17.71
N GLY A 53 -15.01 8.42 16.61
CA GLY A 53 -13.79 8.00 15.93
C GLY A 53 -12.95 9.20 15.49
N VAL A 54 -13.57 10.15 14.78
CA VAL A 54 -12.92 11.40 14.36
C VAL A 54 -12.36 12.15 15.58
N ARG A 55 -13.15 12.31 16.64
CA ARG A 55 -12.73 13.03 17.86
C ARG A 55 -11.51 12.39 18.53
N ILE A 56 -11.46 11.07 18.62
CA ILE A 56 -10.37 10.34 19.29
C ILE A 56 -9.10 10.37 18.44
N ILE A 57 -9.23 10.20 17.11
CA ILE A 57 -8.09 10.03 16.20
C ILE A 57 -7.46 11.35 15.79
N LYS A 58 -8.23 12.45 15.72
CA LYS A 58 -7.75 13.77 15.27
C LYS A 58 -6.48 14.28 15.99
N ARG A 59 -6.21 13.78 17.20
CA ARG A 59 -5.05 14.13 18.05
C ARG A 59 -4.02 13.01 18.15
N LYS A 60 -4.02 12.06 17.23
CA LYS A 60 -3.14 10.88 17.23
C LYS A 60 -2.47 10.73 15.87
N HIS A 61 -1.39 9.97 15.85
CA HIS A 61 -0.73 9.55 14.62
C HIS A 61 -1.25 8.17 14.23
N ILE A 62 -1.79 8.05 13.01
CA ILE A 62 -2.40 6.82 12.52
C ILE A 62 -1.88 6.53 11.12
N SER A 63 -1.68 5.26 10.75
CA SER A 63 -1.31 4.93 9.38
C SER A 63 -2.51 4.81 8.46
N SER A 64 -2.30 4.96 7.16
CA SER A 64 -3.30 4.75 6.12
C SER A 64 -3.96 3.37 6.23
N ASN A 65 -3.16 2.31 6.46
CA ASN A 65 -3.68 0.96 6.67
C ASN A 65 -4.51 0.82 7.96
N GLN A 66 -4.15 1.54 9.04
CA GLN A 66 -4.96 1.57 10.26
C GLN A 66 -6.28 2.31 10.05
N VAL A 67 -6.29 3.40 9.28
CA VAL A 67 -7.53 4.11 8.91
C VAL A 67 -8.41 3.23 8.04
N TYR A 68 -7.85 2.53 7.04
CA TYR A 68 -8.56 1.55 6.23
C TYR A 68 -9.29 0.53 7.11
N LYS A 69 -8.59 -0.13 8.03
CA LYS A 69 -9.21 -1.11 8.94
C LYS A 69 -10.28 -0.53 9.85
N LEU A 70 -10.12 0.72 10.32
CA LEU A 70 -11.16 1.39 11.10
C LEU A 70 -12.38 1.80 10.26
N SER A 71 -12.18 2.10 8.98
CA SER A 71 -13.27 2.41 8.05
C SER A 71 -14.21 1.22 7.82
N LEU A 72 -13.69 0.00 7.98
CA LEU A 72 -14.49 -1.22 7.89
C LEU A 72 -15.43 -1.45 9.09
N LEU A 73 -15.33 -0.64 10.16
CA LEU A 73 -16.26 -0.68 11.29
C LEU A 73 -17.63 -0.03 10.99
N PHE A 74 -17.76 0.60 9.83
CA PHE A 74 -18.95 1.30 9.39
C PHE A 74 -19.68 0.43 8.37
N SER A 75 -20.98 0.23 8.58
CA SER A 75 -21.85 -0.47 7.64
C SER A 75 -22.28 0.46 6.49
N GLU A 76 -22.60 1.71 6.80
CA GLU A 76 -23.02 2.72 5.84
C GLU A 76 -21.82 3.53 5.33
N GLU A 77 -21.67 3.59 4.00
CA GLU A 77 -20.52 4.23 3.36
C GLU A 77 -20.48 5.75 3.56
N GLU A 78 -21.62 6.42 3.75
CA GLU A 78 -21.65 7.86 4.01
C GLU A 78 -20.89 8.21 5.29
N TYR A 79 -21.14 7.48 6.39
CA TYR A 79 -20.42 7.66 7.64
C TYR A 79 -18.96 7.18 7.56
N ARG A 80 -18.70 6.13 6.76
CA ARG A 80 -17.33 5.70 6.44
C ARG A 80 -16.54 6.83 5.78
N LEU A 81 -17.12 7.48 4.77
CA LEU A 81 -16.53 8.61 4.04
C LEU A 81 -16.29 9.80 4.97
N GLY A 82 -17.30 10.18 5.75
CA GLY A 82 -17.18 11.26 6.73
C GLY A 82 -16.10 10.99 7.78
N PHE A 83 -15.98 9.74 8.23
CA PHE A 83 -14.92 9.31 9.14
C PHE A 83 -13.54 9.49 8.51
N VAL A 84 -13.32 8.91 7.32
CA VAL A 84 -12.01 8.94 6.62
C VAL A 84 -11.58 10.39 6.37
N LYS A 85 -12.46 11.23 5.82
CA LYS A 85 -12.18 12.65 5.60
C LYS A 85 -11.79 13.35 6.89
N GLY A 86 -12.53 13.10 7.98
CA GLY A 86 -12.29 13.71 9.28
C GLY A 86 -10.96 13.31 9.95
N VAL A 87 -10.43 12.12 9.65
CA VAL A 87 -9.16 11.63 10.24
C VAL A 87 -7.96 11.77 9.32
N TYR A 88 -8.18 12.10 8.04
CA TYR A 88 -7.12 12.23 7.04
C TYR A 88 -5.93 13.12 7.50
N PRO A 89 -6.13 14.29 8.13
CA PRO A 89 -5.01 15.12 8.61
C PRO A 89 -4.07 14.38 9.58
N SER A 90 -4.60 13.40 10.32
CA SER A 90 -3.88 12.59 11.31
C SER A 90 -3.07 11.43 10.71
N ILE A 91 -3.23 11.17 9.41
CA ILE A 91 -2.50 10.11 8.71
C ILE A 91 -1.01 10.46 8.63
N THR A 92 -0.14 9.51 8.99
CA THR A 92 1.32 9.68 8.96
C THR A 92 1.93 9.43 7.58
N ASP A 93 1.43 8.43 6.86
CA ASP A 93 1.91 7.96 5.55
C ASP A 93 0.89 8.32 4.46
N LYS A 94 0.66 9.62 4.28
CA LYS A 94 -0.36 10.17 3.36
C LYS A 94 -0.12 9.79 1.89
N SER A 95 1.13 9.55 1.50
CA SER A 95 1.48 8.98 0.18
C SER A 95 0.80 7.63 -0.08
N ASN A 96 0.48 6.87 0.98
CA ASN A 96 -0.20 5.59 0.92
C ASN A 96 -1.71 5.69 1.23
N ALA A 97 -2.28 6.90 1.34
CA ALA A 97 -3.67 7.08 1.74
C ALA A 97 -4.67 6.50 0.73
N ILE A 98 -4.23 6.23 -0.51
CA ILE A 98 -5.03 5.59 -1.55
C ILE A 98 -5.60 4.22 -1.13
N VAL A 99 -4.91 3.48 -0.26
CA VAL A 99 -5.39 2.18 0.27
C VAL A 99 -6.71 2.31 1.03
N VAL A 100 -7.06 3.51 1.50
CA VAL A 100 -8.31 3.74 2.21
C VAL A 100 -9.52 3.70 1.25
N CYS A 101 -9.30 3.96 -0.04
CA CYS A 101 -10.34 3.86 -1.07
C CYS A 101 -10.84 2.41 -1.25
N ASP A 102 -9.99 1.41 -1.03
CA ASP A 102 -10.36 -0.01 -1.06
C ASP A 102 -11.40 -0.38 0.01
N GLY A 103 -11.61 0.51 0.99
CA GLY A 103 -12.64 0.38 2.00
C GLY A 103 -14.04 0.71 1.51
N PHE A 104 -14.26 1.08 0.24
CA PHE A 104 -15.55 1.46 -0.32
C PHE A 104 -15.95 0.52 -1.46
N GLU A 105 -17.22 0.13 -1.49
CA GLU A 105 -17.83 -0.69 -2.52
C GLU A 105 -18.37 0.17 -3.67
N LYS A 106 -19.00 1.31 -3.36
CA LYS A 106 -19.54 2.20 -4.40
C LYS A 106 -18.42 3.01 -5.05
N PHE A 107 -18.32 2.89 -6.37
CA PHE A 107 -17.38 3.68 -7.18
C PHE A 107 -17.53 5.19 -6.93
N SER A 108 -18.76 5.70 -6.80
CA SER A 108 -18.99 7.12 -6.50
C SER A 108 -18.30 7.58 -5.22
N ASN A 109 -18.33 6.78 -4.15
CA ASN A 109 -17.66 7.10 -2.89
C ASN A 109 -16.14 6.97 -2.99
N GLN A 110 -15.65 6.01 -3.76
CA GLN A 110 -14.22 5.89 -4.08
C GLN A 110 -13.71 7.14 -4.80
N THR A 111 -14.41 7.61 -5.84
CA THR A 111 -14.06 8.83 -6.58
C THR A 111 -14.08 10.06 -5.68
N ILE A 112 -15.14 10.24 -4.88
CA ILE A 112 -15.24 11.37 -3.95
C ILE A 112 -14.10 11.37 -2.92
N LEU A 113 -13.70 10.19 -2.44
CA LEU A 113 -12.57 10.07 -1.53
C LEU A 113 -11.23 10.33 -2.22
N TRP A 114 -11.05 9.80 -3.42
CA TRP A 114 -9.85 10.01 -4.23
C TRP A 114 -9.60 11.49 -4.50
N ASP A 115 -10.63 12.22 -4.98
CA ASP A 115 -10.55 13.66 -5.24
C ASP A 115 -10.20 14.44 -3.97
N TYR A 116 -10.79 14.05 -2.84
CA TYR A 116 -10.46 14.63 -1.54
C TYR A 116 -9.00 14.38 -1.14
N ILE A 117 -8.50 13.15 -1.30
CA ILE A 117 -7.11 12.79 -0.97
C ILE A 117 -6.15 13.59 -1.85
N GLN A 118 -6.39 13.70 -3.16
CA GLN A 118 -5.54 14.49 -4.06
C GLN A 118 -5.51 15.97 -3.66
N ALA A 119 -6.69 16.55 -3.39
CA ALA A 119 -6.79 17.95 -2.97
C ALA A 119 -6.07 18.22 -1.63
N GLU A 120 -6.14 17.29 -0.68
CA GLU A 120 -5.42 17.41 0.59
C GLU A 120 -3.92 17.13 0.44
N ASN A 121 -3.51 16.14 -0.35
CA ASN A 121 -2.09 15.81 -0.61
C ASN A 121 -1.31 17.03 -1.09
N LYS A 122 -1.89 17.84 -1.97
CA LYS A 122 -1.33 19.12 -2.44
C LYS A 122 -0.97 20.06 -1.28
N LYS A 123 -1.80 20.13 -0.24
CA LYS A 123 -1.56 20.96 0.95
C LYS A 123 -0.39 20.48 1.79
N TYR A 124 -0.06 19.18 1.71
CA TYR A 124 1.05 18.57 2.43
C TYR A 124 2.31 18.38 1.56
N GLY A 125 2.33 18.89 0.34
CA GLY A 125 3.47 18.76 -0.58
C GLY A 125 3.71 17.33 -1.07
N ILE A 126 2.66 16.52 -1.11
CA ILE A 126 2.73 15.14 -1.64
C ILE A 126 2.44 15.21 -3.12
N GLU A 127 3.42 14.85 -3.92
CA GLU A 127 3.31 14.83 -5.37
C GLU A 127 2.22 13.84 -5.80
N GLU A 128 1.41 14.24 -6.78
CA GLU A 128 0.44 13.32 -7.40
C GLU A 128 1.22 12.23 -8.14
N PRO A 129 0.78 10.96 -8.06
CA PRO A 129 1.40 9.90 -8.83
C PRO A 129 1.26 10.22 -10.32
N ASP A 130 2.39 10.32 -11.03
CA ASP A 130 2.40 10.57 -12.46
C ASP A 130 1.83 9.35 -13.21
N ILE A 131 0.58 9.48 -13.64
CA ILE A 131 -0.16 8.44 -14.37
C ILE A 131 0.55 8.11 -15.70
N ALA A 132 1.20 9.10 -16.34
CA ALA A 132 1.90 8.88 -17.60
C ALA A 132 3.13 7.98 -17.39
N SER A 133 3.94 8.23 -16.37
CA SER A 133 5.07 7.34 -16.02
C SER A 133 4.62 5.91 -15.70
N TYR A 134 3.45 5.74 -15.07
CA TYR A 134 2.91 4.41 -14.75
C TYR A 134 2.40 3.69 -16.00
N GLN A 135 1.70 4.40 -16.89
CA GLN A 135 1.30 3.85 -18.20
C GLN A 135 2.53 3.43 -19.01
N GLU A 136 3.56 4.27 -19.08
CA GLU A 136 4.82 3.95 -19.76
C GLU A 136 5.51 2.72 -19.15
N TYR A 137 5.50 2.59 -17.82
CA TYR A 137 6.01 1.40 -17.12
C TYR A 137 5.24 0.13 -17.48
N LEU A 138 3.90 0.19 -17.53
CA LEU A 138 3.07 -0.94 -17.92
C LEU A 138 3.38 -1.37 -19.36
N GLU A 139 3.45 -0.41 -20.28
CA GLU A 139 3.81 -0.66 -21.68
C GLU A 139 5.23 -1.23 -21.82
N MET A 140 6.20 -0.77 -21.02
CA MET A 140 7.55 -1.33 -20.99
C MET A 140 7.57 -2.77 -20.49
N LYS A 141 6.72 -3.09 -19.50
CA LYS A 141 6.60 -4.45 -18.96
C LYS A 141 6.01 -5.42 -19.97
N ASP A 142 5.00 -5.00 -20.71
CA ASP A 142 4.38 -5.82 -21.75
C ASP A 142 5.34 -6.02 -22.93
N ARG A 143 6.04 -4.97 -23.37
CA ARG A 143 7.12 -5.09 -24.37
C ARG A 143 8.23 -6.07 -23.98
N LYS A 144 8.54 -6.21 -22.68
CA LYS A 144 9.54 -7.17 -22.18
C LYS A 144 9.02 -8.60 -22.19
N LYS A 145 7.72 -8.83 -21.95
CA LYS A 145 7.10 -10.15 -22.07
C LYS A 145 7.10 -10.64 -23.53
N ASP A 146 6.76 -9.76 -24.46
CA ASP A 146 6.72 -10.10 -25.90
C ASP A 146 8.12 -10.49 -26.40
N LYS A 147 9.16 -9.72 -26.02
CA LYS A 147 10.55 -10.06 -26.33
C LYS A 147 11.02 -11.38 -25.71
N GLN A 148 10.48 -11.75 -24.56
CA GLN A 148 10.80 -13.03 -23.91
C GLN A 148 10.12 -14.20 -24.62
N TYR A 149 8.92 -13.99 -25.16
CA TYR A 149 8.20 -15.00 -25.95
C TYR A 149 8.93 -15.30 -27.27
N ASP A 150 9.34 -14.28 -28.01
CA ASP A 150 10.09 -14.47 -29.27
C ASP A 150 11.44 -15.17 -29.03
N LYS A 151 12.15 -14.81 -27.95
CA LYS A 151 13.44 -15.41 -27.61
C LYS A 151 13.35 -16.88 -27.16
N ASN A 152 12.20 -17.31 -26.65
CA ASN A 152 11.95 -18.71 -26.32
C ASN A 152 11.46 -19.50 -27.54
N LYS A 153 10.71 -18.87 -28.44
CA LYS A 153 10.24 -19.49 -29.70
C LYS A 153 11.39 -19.84 -30.66
N ASP A 154 12.48 -19.08 -30.63
CA ASP A 154 13.69 -19.39 -31.40
C ASP A 154 14.53 -20.50 -30.75
N LYS A 155 14.45 -20.71 -29.42
CA LYS A 155 15.12 -21.84 -28.75
C LYS A 155 14.42 -23.18 -28.99
N ASP A 156 13.10 -23.18 -29.15
CA ASP A 156 12.35 -24.40 -29.43
C ASP A 156 12.53 -24.86 -30.89
N LYS A 157 12.88 -23.96 -31.82
CA LYS A 157 13.18 -24.32 -33.22
C LYS A 157 14.55 -24.98 -33.42
N ASP A 158 15.50 -24.76 -32.52
CA ASP A 158 16.82 -25.38 -32.58
C ASP A 158 16.83 -26.82 -32.00
N LEU A 159 15.74 -27.26 -31.35
CA LEU A 159 15.58 -28.62 -30.83
C LEU A 159 14.94 -29.60 -31.82
N ASP A 160 14.20 -29.10 -32.82
CA ASP A 160 13.52 -29.96 -33.82
C ASP A 160 14.42 -30.33 -35.02
N ILE A 161 15.66 -29.83 -35.11
CA ILE A 161 16.61 -30.18 -36.20
C ILE A 161 17.52 -31.37 -35.81
N ALA A 162 17.48 -31.84 -34.56
CA ALA A 162 18.36 -32.93 -34.10
C ALA A 162 17.79 -34.34 -34.29
N ASP A 163 16.50 -34.50 -34.63
CA ASP A 163 15.82 -35.82 -34.62
C ASP A 163 15.65 -36.48 -36.01
N ASP A 164 15.98 -35.77 -37.10
CA ASP A 164 15.86 -36.32 -38.46
C ASP A 164 17.08 -37.14 -38.94
N ASN A 165 18.14 -37.26 -38.12
CA ASN A 165 19.36 -38.01 -38.49
C ASN A 165 19.47 -39.41 -37.88
N GLU A 166 18.50 -39.88 -37.09
CA GLU A 166 18.58 -41.21 -36.44
C GLU A 166 17.75 -42.31 -37.13
N SER A 167 16.94 -41.98 -38.12
CA SER A 167 16.03 -42.93 -38.79
C SER A 167 16.54 -43.56 -40.10
N GLU A 168 17.72 -43.19 -40.60
CA GLU A 168 18.34 -43.83 -41.77
C GLU A 168 19.36 -44.95 -41.44
N ILE A 169 19.73 -45.16 -40.16
CA ILE A 169 20.77 -46.15 -39.80
C ILE A 169 20.20 -47.56 -39.52
N ILE A 170 18.93 -47.69 -39.12
CA ILE A 170 18.38 -48.97 -38.62
C ILE A 170 17.77 -49.85 -39.75
N ALA A 171 17.61 -49.34 -40.97
CA ALA A 171 17.01 -50.09 -42.08
C ALA A 171 18.00 -50.99 -42.87
N ASN A 172 19.31 -50.92 -42.61
CA ASN A 172 20.33 -51.63 -43.38
C ASN A 172 20.97 -52.85 -42.70
N GLU A 173 20.61 -53.21 -41.46
CA GLU A 173 21.20 -54.38 -40.76
C GLU A 173 20.31 -55.63 -40.74
N ASN A 174 19.00 -55.54 -40.98
CA ASN A 174 18.10 -56.69 -40.85
C ASN A 174 17.86 -57.53 -42.13
N SER A 175 18.72 -57.41 -43.15
CA SER A 175 18.60 -58.17 -44.41
C SER A 175 19.80 -59.11 -44.70
N LYS A 176 20.69 -59.36 -43.73
CA LYS A 176 21.88 -60.22 -43.93
C LYS A 176 22.05 -61.45 -43.04
N GLU A 177 21.15 -61.77 -42.12
CA GLU A 177 21.38 -62.88 -41.15
C GLU A 177 20.33 -64.01 -41.12
N ASN A 178 19.60 -64.24 -42.22
CA ASN A 178 18.74 -65.42 -42.37
C ASN A 178 19.07 -66.24 -43.63
N ASN A 179 20.36 -66.52 -43.84
CA ASN A 179 20.86 -67.59 -44.69
C ASN A 179 22.12 -68.17 -44.03
N THR A 180 22.34 -69.48 -44.20
CA THR A 180 23.38 -70.35 -43.58
C THR A 180 23.11 -70.65 -42.09
N ASP A 181 22.83 -71.86 -41.61
CA ASP A 181 23.27 -73.23 -41.96
C ASP A 181 22.09 -74.21 -41.73
N GLN A 182 21.73 -75.16 -42.60
CA GLN A 182 22.38 -76.47 -42.90
C GLN A 182 22.77 -77.31 -41.68
#